data_AF-G5A6D3-F1
#
_entry.id   AF-G5A6D3-F1
#
_cell.length_a   1.000
_cell.length_b   1.000
_cell.length_c   1.000
_cell.angle_alpha   90.00
_cell.angle_beta   90.00
_cell.angle_gamma   90.00
#
_symmetry.space_group_name_H-M   'P 1'
#
loop_
_entity.id
_entity.type
_entity.pdbx_description
1 polymer ?
#
loop_
_entity_poly.entity_id
_entity_poly.type
_entity_poly.pdbx_seq_one_letter_code
_entity_poly.pdbx_strand_id
1 'polypeptide(L)'
;MSEFYNVVRKLDAWKEDVHWRLLSTKWDAMTVNPELFDVETDSDELTDDPTGDKHAALANEVLEQLEGASLSSTFRLASGAGTVKLDRLVGMLARKEMLSDMIIDFAVICICDALGDCYALDTYAATCCCPDPPQTRIWSMHYVVLPVYLSNIHGQHTWGVIIVSITYQAEPPSITPYFYEPLCDPQYRATIEDTYEETVAPFLLGWREKTMIGVDERNGVWLDAPRQPDGMSCGVMVIAQVYCML
;
A
#
# COMPACT_ATOMS: atom_id res chain seq x y z
N MET A 1 28.05 16.51 14.82
CA MET A 1 28.73 15.44 14.06
C MET A 1 27.79 14.32 13.65
N SER A 2 26.86 13.86 14.49
CA SER A 2 25.82 12.86 14.13
C SER A 2 25.00 13.22 12.88
N GLU A 3 24.57 14.48 12.76
CA GLU A 3 23.81 14.97 11.60
C GLU A 3 24.56 14.80 10.27
N PHE A 4 25.86 15.09 10.26
CA PHE A 4 26.69 14.93 9.06
C PHE A 4 26.76 13.46 8.62
N TYR A 5 26.99 12.53 9.56
CA TYR A 5 27.01 11.10 9.26
C TYR A 5 25.65 10.57 8.82
N ASN A 6 24.55 11.08 9.38
CA ASN A 6 23.21 10.72 8.95
C ASN A 6 22.94 11.16 7.50
N VAL A 7 23.33 12.39 7.13
CA VAL A 7 23.19 12.90 5.76
C VAL A 7 24.04 12.08 4.78
N VAL A 8 25.30 11.76 5.14
CA VAL A 8 26.16 10.91 4.31
C VAL A 8 25.54 9.53 4.10
N ARG A 9 25.04 8.89 5.17
CA ARG A 9 24.37 7.60 5.06
C ARG A 9 23.14 7.64 4.14
N LYS A 10 22.33 8.70 4.20
CA LYS A 10 21.17 8.86 3.30
C LYS A 10 21.60 9.10 1.85
N LEU A 11 22.68 9.83 1.63
CA LEU A 11 23.23 10.03 0.30
C LEU A 11 23.73 8.71 -0.31
N ASP A 12 24.39 7.87 0.49
CA ASP A 12 24.84 6.55 0.03
C ASP A 12 23.65 5.63 -0.25
N ALA A 13 22.63 5.62 0.61
CA ALA A 13 21.39 4.90 0.36
C ALA A 13 20.65 5.38 -0.91
N TRP A 14 20.64 6.70 -1.17
CA TRP A 14 20.09 7.26 -2.42
C TRP A 14 20.85 6.77 -3.64
N LYS A 15 22.19 6.76 -3.58
CA LYS A 15 23.00 6.22 -4.68
C LYS A 15 22.73 4.73 -4.90
N GLU A 16 22.50 3.96 -3.84
CA GLU A 16 22.14 2.55 -3.94
C GLU A 16 20.76 2.36 -4.57
N ASP A 17 19.75 3.15 -4.20
CA ASP A 17 18.43 3.13 -4.85
C ASP A 17 18.54 3.47 -6.33
N VAL A 18 19.24 4.55 -6.66
CA VAL A 18 19.47 4.99 -8.04
C VAL A 18 20.27 3.95 -8.81
N HIS A 19 21.32 3.37 -8.24
CA HIS A 19 22.12 2.32 -8.86
C HIS A 19 21.30 1.03 -9.06
N TRP A 20 20.54 0.60 -8.05
CA TRP A 20 19.69 -0.58 -8.14
C TRP A 20 18.71 -0.43 -9.32
N ARG A 21 18.09 0.74 -9.40
CA ARG A 21 17.14 1.10 -10.41
C ARG A 21 17.76 1.28 -11.80
N LEU A 22 18.89 1.96 -11.93
CA LEU A 22 19.48 2.27 -13.25
C LEU A 22 20.39 1.17 -13.81
N LEU A 23 21.14 0.49 -12.94
CA LEU A 23 22.30 -0.31 -13.35
C LEU A 23 22.14 -1.79 -13.06
N SER A 24 21.44 -2.16 -11.98
CA SER A 24 21.29 -3.56 -11.60
C SER A 24 20.07 -4.24 -12.22
N THR A 25 19.03 -3.46 -12.50
CA THR A 25 17.77 -3.98 -13.05
C THR A 25 17.71 -3.68 -14.54
N LYS A 26 17.66 -4.75 -15.35
CA LYS A 26 17.50 -4.65 -16.80
C LYS A 26 16.02 -4.54 -17.14
N TRP A 27 15.44 -3.35 -16.98
CA TRP A 27 14.03 -3.08 -17.23
C TRP A 27 13.65 -3.39 -18.69
N ASP A 28 14.54 -3.06 -19.61
CA ASP A 28 14.46 -3.35 -21.05
C ASP A 28 14.38 -4.86 -21.37
N ALA A 29 14.95 -5.70 -20.51
CA ALA A 29 14.92 -7.15 -20.65
C ALA A 29 13.75 -7.81 -19.90
N MET A 30 12.90 -7.04 -19.22
CA MET A 30 11.72 -7.57 -18.54
C MET A 30 10.59 -7.81 -19.53
N THR A 31 10.25 -9.08 -19.70
CA THR A 31 9.13 -9.53 -20.53
C THR A 31 7.84 -9.71 -19.73
N VAL A 32 7.91 -9.57 -18.40
CA VAL A 32 6.74 -9.73 -17.53
C VAL A 32 6.13 -8.36 -17.31
N ASN A 33 4.90 -8.21 -17.77
CA ASN A 33 4.10 -7.04 -17.47
C ASN A 33 3.26 -7.33 -16.22
N PRO A 34 3.36 -6.55 -15.13
CA PRO A 34 2.42 -6.67 -14.05
C PRO A 34 1.06 -6.17 -14.54
N GLU A 35 0.21 -7.08 -15.02
CA GLU A 35 -1.19 -6.84 -15.48
C GLU A 35 -1.96 -5.90 -14.55
N LEU A 36 -1.57 -5.95 -13.29
CA LEU A 36 -2.11 -5.19 -12.21
C LEU A 36 -2.01 -3.67 -12.35
N PHE A 37 -0.96 -3.09 -12.93
CA PHE A 37 -0.80 -1.62 -12.99
C PHE A 37 -0.97 -1.07 -14.40
N ASP A 38 -1.50 -1.90 -15.31
CA ASP A 38 -1.40 -1.67 -16.73
C ASP A 38 -2.09 -0.40 -17.23
N VAL A 39 -3.14 0.05 -16.55
CA VAL A 39 -3.84 1.29 -16.90
C VAL A 39 -3.02 2.53 -16.48
N GLU A 40 -2.44 2.54 -15.28
CA GLU A 40 -1.64 3.66 -14.76
C GLU A 40 -0.31 3.76 -15.46
N THR A 41 0.27 2.60 -15.78
CA THR A 41 1.52 2.53 -16.52
C THR A 41 1.30 2.65 -18.00
N ASP A 42 0.07 2.76 -18.51
CA ASP A 42 -0.24 2.85 -19.94
C ASP A 42 0.46 1.71 -20.72
N SER A 43 0.28 0.50 -20.16
CA SER A 43 0.79 -0.79 -20.63
C SER A 43 -0.29 -1.84 -20.89
N ASP A 44 -1.57 -1.52 -20.71
CA ASP A 44 -2.75 -2.37 -20.93
C ASP A 44 -2.90 -2.95 -22.34
N GLU A 45 -2.35 -2.26 -23.35
CA GLU A 45 -2.36 -2.72 -24.74
C GLU A 45 -0.97 -3.19 -25.25
N LEU A 46 0.05 -3.23 -24.37
CA LEU A 46 1.40 -3.60 -24.79
C LEU A 46 1.55 -5.12 -24.94
N THR A 47 1.96 -5.56 -26.14
CA THR A 47 2.46 -6.92 -26.36
C THR A 47 3.84 -7.11 -25.71
N ASP A 48 4.34 -8.34 -25.58
CA ASP A 48 5.63 -8.66 -24.92
C ASP A 48 6.86 -7.88 -25.45
N ASP A 49 6.83 -7.40 -26.70
CA ASP A 49 7.97 -6.75 -27.39
C ASP A 49 8.25 -5.30 -26.89
N PRO A 50 7.26 -4.38 -26.74
CA PRO A 50 7.45 -3.04 -26.16
C PRO A 50 7.44 -2.96 -24.61
N THR A 51 7.09 -4.02 -23.89
CA THR A 51 6.93 -3.99 -22.43
C THR A 51 8.20 -3.55 -21.69
N GLY A 52 9.37 -4.06 -22.10
CA GLY A 52 10.64 -3.70 -21.47
C GLY A 52 11.01 -2.22 -21.64
N ASP A 53 10.75 -1.67 -22.83
CA ASP A 53 11.01 -0.25 -23.13
C ASP A 53 10.12 0.66 -22.27
N LYS A 54 8.86 0.26 -22.03
CA LYS A 54 7.94 0.99 -21.16
C LYS A 54 8.39 0.97 -19.70
N HIS A 55 8.80 -0.20 -19.19
CA HIS A 55 9.38 -0.31 -17.84
C HIS A 55 10.62 0.57 -17.69
N ALA A 56 11.48 0.61 -18.71
CA ALA A 56 12.64 1.49 -18.73
C ALA A 56 12.24 2.97 -18.74
N ALA A 57 11.21 3.35 -19.51
CA ALA A 57 10.70 4.72 -19.56
C ALA A 57 10.15 5.19 -18.19
N LEU A 58 9.29 4.40 -17.54
CA LEU A 58 8.79 4.68 -16.19
C LEU A 58 9.93 4.74 -15.17
N ALA A 59 10.89 3.82 -15.31
CA ALA A 59 12.11 3.81 -14.52
C ALA A 59 13.06 4.99 -14.83
N ASN A 60 12.87 5.74 -15.91
CA ASN A 60 13.57 7.01 -16.13
C ASN A 60 12.75 8.21 -15.61
N GLU A 61 11.43 8.20 -15.75
CA GLU A 61 10.56 9.30 -15.29
C GLU A 61 10.67 9.50 -13.77
N VAL A 62 10.52 8.43 -12.97
CA VAL A 62 10.66 8.59 -11.51
C VAL A 62 12.12 8.96 -11.14
N LEU A 63 13.11 8.78 -12.02
CA LEU A 63 14.51 9.10 -11.73
C LEU A 63 14.73 10.58 -11.92
N GLU A 64 14.23 11.14 -13.02
CA GLU A 64 14.24 12.59 -13.25
C GLU A 64 13.61 13.35 -12.07
N GLN A 65 12.51 12.80 -11.52
CA GLN A 65 11.88 13.36 -10.31
C GLN A 65 12.77 13.28 -9.07
N LEU A 66 13.51 12.17 -8.88
CA LEU A 66 14.42 12.00 -7.75
C LEU A 66 15.70 12.84 -7.89
N GLU A 67 16.25 12.97 -9.09
CA GLU A 67 17.43 13.79 -9.38
C GLU A 67 17.12 15.29 -9.28
N GLY A 68 15.91 15.71 -9.67
CA GLY A 68 15.43 17.08 -9.54
C GLY A 68 15.09 17.49 -8.10
N ALA A 69 15.03 16.54 -7.16
CA ALA A 69 14.58 16.78 -5.79
C ALA A 69 15.74 16.79 -4.77
N SER A 70 15.63 17.66 -3.77
CA SER A 70 16.52 17.64 -2.60
C SER A 70 16.06 16.58 -1.59
N LEU A 71 16.95 16.03 -0.75
CA LEU A 71 16.54 15.17 0.37
C LEU A 71 15.52 15.85 1.29
N SER A 72 15.56 17.18 1.42
CA SER A 72 14.57 17.98 2.18
C SER A 72 13.22 18.15 1.48
N SER A 73 13.08 17.73 0.22
CA SER A 73 11.85 17.88 -0.55
C SER A 73 10.73 17.02 0.04
N THR A 74 9.50 17.56 -0.02
CA THR A 74 8.28 16.88 0.39
C THR A 74 7.36 16.76 -0.81
N PHE A 75 7.03 15.54 -1.21
CA PHE A 75 6.00 15.26 -2.19
C PHE A 75 4.63 15.32 -1.54
N ARG A 76 3.66 15.85 -2.25
CA ARG A 76 2.29 16.04 -1.76
C ARG A 76 1.30 15.71 -2.87
N LEU A 77 0.25 14.97 -2.52
CA LEU A 77 -0.86 14.72 -3.41
C LEU A 77 -1.64 16.00 -3.69
N ALA A 78 -2.20 16.12 -4.90
CA ALA A 78 -2.96 17.30 -5.31
C ALA A 78 -4.19 17.56 -4.40
N SER A 79 -4.83 16.49 -3.91
CA SER A 79 -5.91 16.54 -2.92
C SER A 79 -5.46 17.05 -1.55
N GLY A 80 -4.16 16.96 -1.26
CA GLY A 80 -3.58 17.23 0.04
C GLY A 80 -3.71 16.08 1.06
N ALA A 81 -4.27 14.94 0.68
CA ALA A 81 -4.54 13.78 1.55
C ALA A 81 -3.26 13.05 2.04
N GLY A 82 -2.16 13.16 1.29
CA GLY A 82 -0.90 12.50 1.63
C GLY A 82 0.31 13.38 1.37
N THR A 83 1.32 13.26 2.23
CA THR A 83 2.64 13.85 2.02
C THR A 83 3.73 12.86 2.39
N VAL A 84 4.82 12.85 1.63
CA VAL A 84 5.99 12.05 1.97
C VAL A 84 7.27 12.83 1.72
N LYS A 85 8.22 12.76 2.65
CA LYS A 85 9.53 13.39 2.47
C LYS A 85 10.47 12.47 1.72
N LEU A 86 11.25 13.03 0.80
CA LEU A 86 12.20 12.23 0.02
C LEU A 86 13.21 11.51 0.92
N ASP A 87 13.71 12.16 1.97
CA ASP A 87 14.63 11.56 2.92
C ASP A 87 14.06 10.34 3.69
N ARG A 88 12.75 10.11 3.60
CA ARG A 88 12.07 8.96 4.17
C ARG A 88 11.79 7.84 3.17
N LEU A 89 11.77 8.15 1.88
CA LEU A 89 11.66 7.18 0.78
C LEU A 89 13.03 6.58 0.45
N VAL A 90 14.07 7.41 0.50
CA VAL A 90 15.44 7.03 0.15
C VAL A 90 15.98 5.93 1.07
N GLY A 91 16.55 4.90 0.45
CA GLY A 91 17.09 3.70 1.08
C GLY A 91 16.07 2.60 1.32
N MET A 92 14.81 2.83 0.96
CA MET A 92 13.69 1.91 1.22
C MET A 92 13.01 1.44 -0.08
N LEU A 93 13.56 1.80 -1.25
CA LEU A 93 13.03 1.42 -2.57
C LEU A 93 13.80 0.23 -3.17
N ALA A 94 15.10 0.09 -2.88
CA ALA A 94 15.91 -1.01 -3.43
C ALA A 94 15.81 -2.34 -2.65
N ARG A 95 15.01 -3.25 -3.19
CA ARG A 95 14.97 -4.75 -3.18
C ARG A 95 15.46 -5.64 -2.02
N LYS A 96 16.32 -5.22 -1.09
CA LYS A 96 16.82 -6.13 -0.04
C LYS A 96 16.03 -6.08 1.25
N GLU A 97 15.27 -5.01 1.45
CA GLU A 97 14.57 -4.74 2.69
C GLU A 97 13.08 -4.60 2.43
N MET A 98 12.30 -4.94 3.45
CA MET A 98 10.86 -4.80 3.43
C MET A 98 10.47 -3.32 3.38
N LEU A 99 9.41 -2.97 2.64
CA LEU A 99 8.91 -1.60 2.60
C LEU A 99 8.55 -1.11 4.01
N SER A 100 8.77 0.18 4.28
CA SER A 100 8.34 0.81 5.53
C SER A 100 6.83 1.06 5.54
N ASP A 101 6.30 1.22 6.75
CA ASP A 101 4.98 1.75 7.07
C ASP A 101 4.66 2.98 6.20
N MET A 102 5.52 4.00 6.25
CA MET A 102 5.32 5.24 5.51
C MET A 102 5.26 5.09 3.99
N ILE A 103 5.96 4.12 3.39
CA ILE A 103 5.85 3.87 1.94
C ILE A 103 4.51 3.21 1.63
N ILE A 104 4.12 2.23 2.44
CA ILE A 104 2.86 1.51 2.27
C ILE A 104 1.67 2.45 2.47
N ASP A 105 1.67 3.21 3.57
CA ASP A 105 0.62 4.20 3.86
C ASP A 105 0.52 5.23 2.75
N PHE A 106 1.66 5.80 2.31
CA PHE A 106 1.65 6.77 1.22
C PHE A 106 1.10 6.16 -0.08
N ALA A 107 1.51 4.94 -0.45
CA ALA A 107 1.03 4.27 -1.65
C ALA A 107 -0.48 3.96 -1.59
N VAL A 108 -0.97 3.46 -0.45
CA VAL A 108 -2.39 3.15 -0.27
C VAL A 108 -3.24 4.43 -0.27
N ILE A 109 -2.75 5.52 0.32
CA ILE A 109 -3.38 6.84 0.22
C ILE A 109 -3.42 7.30 -1.24
N CYS A 110 -2.34 7.16 -2.01
CA CYS A 110 -2.32 7.52 -3.44
C CYS A 110 -3.40 6.78 -4.23
N ILE A 111 -3.55 5.46 -4.02
CA ILE A 111 -4.55 4.63 -4.69
C ILE A 111 -5.97 5.08 -4.30
N CYS A 112 -6.24 5.22 -3.00
CA CYS A 112 -7.56 5.63 -2.53
C CYS A 112 -7.94 7.04 -2.99
N ASP A 113 -6.98 7.97 -3.03
CA ASP A 113 -7.16 9.35 -3.47
C ASP A 113 -7.48 9.46 -4.96
N ALA A 114 -6.84 8.62 -5.79
CA ALA A 114 -7.08 8.57 -7.22
C ALA A 114 -8.53 8.14 -7.56
N LEU A 115 -9.09 7.22 -6.78
CA LEU A 115 -10.47 6.74 -6.93
C LEU A 115 -11.50 7.69 -6.29
N GLY A 116 -11.17 8.27 -5.13
CA GLY A 116 -11.97 9.30 -4.45
C GLY A 116 -13.17 8.77 -3.65
N ASP A 117 -13.47 7.48 -3.72
CA ASP A 117 -14.53 6.78 -2.99
C ASP A 117 -13.99 5.65 -2.09
N CYS A 118 -12.70 5.73 -1.77
CA CYS A 118 -11.99 4.80 -0.91
C CYS A 118 -11.39 5.55 0.28
N TYR A 119 -11.27 4.88 1.43
CA TYR A 119 -10.68 5.46 2.63
C TYR A 119 -9.51 4.61 3.15
N ALA A 120 -8.32 5.20 3.18
CA ALA A 120 -7.11 4.60 3.73
C ALA A 120 -7.00 4.88 5.23
N LEU A 121 -6.96 3.84 6.04
CA LEU A 121 -6.47 3.89 7.42
C LEU A 121 -4.95 3.75 7.42
N ASP A 122 -4.31 4.49 8.33
CA ASP A 122 -2.88 4.45 8.55
C ASP A 122 -2.47 3.18 9.32
N THR A 123 -1.29 2.62 9.01
CA THR A 123 -0.75 1.40 9.65
C THR A 123 -0.70 1.46 11.18
N TYR A 124 -0.63 2.65 11.78
CA TYR A 124 -0.65 2.85 13.23
C TYR A 124 -2.06 2.84 13.83
N ALA A 125 -3.15 2.80 13.05
CA ALA A 125 -4.52 2.81 13.57
C ALA A 125 -4.78 1.70 14.60
N ALA A 126 -4.17 0.53 14.40
CA ALA A 126 -4.27 -0.59 15.34
C ALA A 126 -3.44 -0.40 16.63
N THR A 127 -2.39 0.42 16.60
CA THR A 127 -1.43 0.56 17.72
C THR A 127 -1.61 1.86 18.51
N CYS A 128 -2.02 2.94 17.86
CA CYS A 128 -2.06 4.30 18.41
C CYS A 128 -3.48 4.85 18.58
N CYS A 129 -4.47 3.96 18.65
CA CYS A 129 -5.91 4.24 18.61
C CYS A 129 -6.38 4.69 17.22
N CYS A 130 -7.54 4.15 16.80
CA CYS A 130 -8.13 4.46 15.51
C CYS A 130 -8.53 5.94 15.44
N PRO A 131 -8.27 6.64 14.31
CA PRO A 131 -8.73 8.01 14.13
C PRO A 131 -10.25 8.11 14.17
N ASP A 132 -10.74 9.32 14.46
CA ASP A 132 -12.17 9.62 14.29
C ASP A 132 -12.56 9.45 12.82
N PRO A 133 -13.71 8.80 12.54
CA PRO A 133 -14.24 8.72 11.19
C PRO A 133 -14.43 10.09 10.54
N PRO A 134 -14.22 10.21 9.22
CA PRO A 134 -14.43 11.46 8.52
C PRO A 134 -15.91 11.87 8.55
N GLN A 135 -16.16 13.15 8.28
CA GLN A 135 -17.53 13.71 8.19
C GLN A 135 -18.27 13.29 6.91
N THR A 136 -17.55 12.71 5.94
CA THR A 136 -18.16 12.13 4.76
C THR A 136 -19.08 10.98 5.16
N ARG A 137 -20.07 10.70 4.33
CA ARG A 137 -21.06 9.67 4.61
C ARG A 137 -20.49 8.31 4.24
N ILE A 138 -20.60 7.32 5.13
CA ILE A 138 -20.02 5.98 4.88
C ILE A 138 -20.51 5.35 3.57
N TRP A 139 -21.73 5.65 3.13
CA TRP A 139 -22.28 5.12 1.88
C TRP A 139 -21.77 5.78 0.60
N SER A 140 -20.98 6.85 0.72
CA SER A 140 -20.23 7.38 -0.42
C SER A 140 -18.89 6.67 -0.60
N MET A 141 -18.58 5.68 0.23
CA MET A 141 -17.35 4.90 0.15
C MET A 141 -17.66 3.49 -0.30
N HIS A 142 -16.83 2.97 -1.20
CA HIS A 142 -16.85 1.58 -1.64
C HIS A 142 -15.85 0.73 -0.88
N TYR A 143 -14.74 1.30 -0.43
CA TYR A 143 -13.70 0.56 0.28
C TYR A 143 -13.10 1.31 1.47
N VAL A 144 -12.75 0.55 2.51
CA VAL A 144 -11.86 0.98 3.59
C VAL A 144 -10.66 0.04 3.61
N VAL A 145 -9.44 0.59 3.62
CA VAL A 145 -8.20 -0.19 3.54
C VAL A 145 -7.34 0.07 4.77
N LEU A 146 -6.87 -0.98 5.43
CA LEU A 146 -5.90 -0.91 6.53
C LEU A 146 -4.73 -1.86 6.25
N PRO A 147 -3.53 -1.34 5.95
CA PRO A 147 -2.31 -2.14 5.93
C PRO A 147 -1.90 -2.50 7.36
N VAL A 148 -1.41 -3.73 7.57
CA VAL A 148 -1.12 -4.28 8.90
C VAL A 148 0.30 -4.82 8.93
N TYR A 149 1.10 -4.35 9.91
CA TYR A 149 2.40 -4.93 10.19
C TYR A 149 2.25 -6.19 11.04
N LEU A 150 2.88 -7.28 10.62
CA LEU A 150 2.75 -8.59 11.26
C LEU A 150 4.11 -9.12 11.68
N SER A 151 4.19 -9.66 12.89
CA SER A 151 5.39 -10.29 13.42
C SER A 151 5.03 -11.56 14.17
N ASN A 152 5.71 -12.66 13.89
CA ASN A 152 5.49 -13.92 14.62
C ASN A 152 6.57 -14.15 15.70
N ILE A 153 6.33 -15.18 16.52
CA ILE A 153 7.23 -15.57 17.62
C ILE A 153 8.61 -16.04 17.15
N HIS A 154 8.75 -16.38 15.86
CA HIS A 154 10.00 -16.80 15.24
C HIS A 154 10.83 -15.63 14.69
N GLY A 155 10.36 -14.39 14.88
CA GLY A 155 11.04 -13.18 14.40
C GLY A 155 10.86 -12.94 12.90
N GLN A 156 9.90 -13.61 12.26
CA GLN A 156 9.53 -13.33 10.88
C GLN A 156 8.54 -12.17 10.84
N HIS A 157 8.86 -11.19 10.02
CA HIS A 157 8.08 -9.98 9.81
C HIS A 157 7.49 -10.00 8.40
N THR A 158 6.24 -9.59 8.27
CA THR A 158 5.53 -9.50 6.98
C THR A 158 4.51 -8.37 7.04
N TRP A 159 4.07 -7.92 5.87
CA TRP A 159 2.94 -7.01 5.73
C TRP A 159 1.70 -7.79 5.33
N GLY A 160 0.55 -7.43 5.89
CA GLY A 160 -0.76 -7.86 5.44
C GLY A 160 -1.65 -6.66 5.17
N VAL A 161 -2.88 -6.91 4.71
CA VAL A 161 -3.87 -5.85 4.51
C VAL A 161 -5.28 -6.37 4.77
N ILE A 162 -6.09 -5.49 5.34
CA ILE A 162 -7.53 -5.63 5.50
C ILE A 162 -8.19 -4.67 4.52
N ILE A 163 -8.98 -5.19 3.58
CA ILE A 163 -9.74 -4.41 2.61
C ILE A 163 -11.22 -4.68 2.87
N VAL A 164 -11.97 -3.67 3.29
CA VAL A 164 -13.40 -3.82 3.56
C VAL A 164 -14.19 -3.24 2.40
N SER A 165 -14.92 -4.10 1.68
CA SER A 165 -15.89 -3.68 0.68
C SER A 165 -17.18 -3.27 1.36
N ILE A 166 -17.68 -2.10 0.98
CA ILE A 166 -18.88 -1.49 1.49
C ILE A 166 -19.88 -1.37 0.33
N THR A 167 -20.89 -2.24 0.33
CA THR A 167 -21.90 -2.26 -0.73
C THR A 167 -23.27 -1.89 -0.15
N TYR A 168 -23.62 -0.60 -0.22
CA TYR A 168 -24.92 -0.10 0.25
C TYR A 168 -26.07 -0.24 -0.76
N GLN A 169 -25.74 -0.37 -2.04
CA GLN A 169 -26.73 -0.51 -3.11
C GLN A 169 -27.30 -1.94 -3.19
N ALA A 170 -26.69 -2.90 -2.50
CA ALA A 170 -27.21 -4.26 -2.40
C ALA A 170 -28.40 -4.33 -1.44
N GLU A 171 -29.33 -5.25 -1.69
CA GLU A 171 -30.42 -5.58 -0.76
C GLU A 171 -30.22 -7.01 -0.20
N PRO A 172 -29.81 -7.17 1.07
CA PRO A 172 -29.49 -6.13 2.05
C PRO A 172 -28.09 -5.51 1.84
N PRO A 173 -27.85 -4.28 2.34
CA PRO A 173 -26.52 -3.66 2.38
C PRO A 173 -25.53 -4.59 3.08
N SER A 174 -24.29 -4.62 2.58
CA SER A 174 -23.26 -5.52 3.12
C SER A 174 -21.92 -4.82 3.30
N ILE A 175 -21.29 -5.12 4.44
CA ILE A 175 -19.89 -4.82 4.72
C ILE A 175 -19.15 -6.15 4.72
N THR A 176 -18.18 -6.32 3.82
CA THR A 176 -17.44 -7.57 3.65
C THR A 176 -15.94 -7.30 3.80
N PRO A 177 -15.30 -7.78 4.88
CA PRO A 177 -13.85 -7.68 5.03
C PRO A 177 -13.14 -8.74 4.20
N TYR A 178 -12.06 -8.34 3.54
CA TYR A 178 -11.13 -9.19 2.82
C TYR A 178 -9.77 -9.12 3.50
N PHE A 179 -9.17 -10.27 3.75
CA PHE A 179 -7.90 -10.41 4.44
C PHE A 179 -6.85 -10.96 3.48
N TYR A 180 -5.70 -10.30 3.43
CA TYR A 180 -4.59 -10.75 2.59
C TYR A 180 -3.27 -10.68 3.34
N GLU A 181 -2.54 -11.79 3.28
CA GLU A 181 -1.18 -11.92 3.82
C GLU A 181 -0.33 -12.68 2.78
N PRO A 182 0.71 -12.08 2.20
CA PRO A 182 1.41 -12.64 1.04
C PRO A 182 2.20 -13.94 1.30
N LEU A 183 2.59 -14.28 2.54
CA LEU A 183 3.15 -15.61 2.88
C LEU A 183 2.08 -16.69 2.93
N CYS A 184 0.81 -16.31 3.11
CA CYS A 184 -0.29 -17.19 3.47
C CYS A 184 0.04 -18.07 4.69
N ASP A 185 0.76 -17.54 5.67
CA ASP A 185 1.11 -18.28 6.89
C ASP A 185 -0.09 -18.25 7.85
N PRO A 186 -0.65 -19.42 8.22
CA PRO A 186 -1.77 -19.52 9.14
C PRO A 186 -1.54 -18.83 10.50
N GLN A 187 -0.28 -18.65 10.91
CA GLN A 187 0.07 -18.01 12.18
C GLN A 187 -0.35 -16.53 12.24
N TYR A 188 -0.43 -15.85 11.10
CA TYR A 188 -0.82 -14.44 11.07
C TYR A 188 -2.33 -14.23 10.99
N ARG A 189 -3.11 -15.29 10.75
CA ARG A 189 -4.56 -15.16 10.55
C ARG A 189 -5.27 -14.58 11.76
N ALA A 190 -4.98 -15.12 12.94
CA ALA A 190 -5.56 -14.61 14.18
C ALA A 190 -5.23 -13.13 14.39
N THR A 191 -3.98 -12.71 14.17
CA THR A 191 -3.58 -11.31 14.33
C THR A 191 -4.32 -10.36 13.38
N ILE A 192 -4.53 -10.76 12.12
CA ILE A 192 -5.30 -9.94 11.16
C ILE A 192 -6.78 -9.88 11.56
N GLU A 193 -7.38 -11.02 11.93
CA GLU A 193 -8.78 -11.08 12.36
C GLU A 193 -9.00 -10.26 13.64
N ASP A 194 -8.14 -10.40 14.64
CA ASP A 194 -8.17 -9.60 15.87
C ASP A 194 -8.01 -8.10 15.55
N THR A 195 -7.09 -7.73 14.64
CA THR A 195 -6.92 -6.33 14.21
C THR A 195 -8.19 -5.78 13.55
N TYR A 196 -8.88 -6.57 12.74
CA TYR A 196 -10.16 -6.18 12.16
C TYR A 196 -11.21 -5.93 13.25
N GLU A 197 -11.41 -6.89 14.15
CA GLU A 197 -12.41 -6.82 15.23
C GLU A 197 -12.15 -5.69 16.23
N GLU A 198 -10.88 -5.41 16.54
CA GLU A 198 -10.50 -4.39 17.53
C GLU A 198 -10.39 -2.98 16.95
N THR A 199 -10.12 -2.85 15.64
CA THR A 199 -9.84 -1.55 15.01
C THR A 199 -10.82 -1.19 13.91
N VAL A 200 -10.94 -2.03 12.88
CA VAL A 200 -11.68 -1.68 11.66
C VAL A 200 -13.19 -1.77 11.88
N ALA A 201 -13.69 -2.85 12.51
CA ALA A 201 -15.11 -3.00 12.79
C ALA A 201 -15.63 -1.88 13.73
N PRO A 202 -14.96 -1.52 14.84
CA PRO A 202 -15.39 -0.39 15.68
C PRO A 202 -15.32 0.95 14.95
N PHE A 203 -14.34 1.16 14.07
CA PHE A 203 -14.24 2.36 13.24
C PHE A 203 -15.44 2.48 12.28
N LEU A 204 -15.76 1.40 11.57
CA LEU A 204 -16.91 1.34 10.66
C LEU A 204 -18.23 1.51 11.41
N LEU A 205 -18.37 0.89 12.59
CA LEU A 205 -19.54 1.05 13.44
C LEU A 205 -19.70 2.50 13.90
N GLY A 206 -18.63 3.13 14.38
CA GLY A 206 -18.65 4.54 14.79
C GLY A 206 -18.95 5.48 13.63
N TRP A 207 -18.43 5.19 12.43
CA TRP A 207 -18.73 5.96 11.23
C TRP A 207 -20.20 5.80 10.83
N ARG A 208 -20.71 4.56 10.87
CA ARG A 208 -22.12 4.25 10.65
C ARG A 208 -23.00 4.98 11.66
N GLU A 209 -22.77 4.87 12.95
CA GLU A 209 -23.59 5.52 13.99
C GLU A 209 -23.65 7.04 13.82
N LYS A 210 -22.52 7.65 13.41
CA LYS A 210 -22.46 9.09 13.11
C LYS A 210 -23.25 9.47 11.84
N THR A 211 -23.52 8.52 10.93
CA THR A 211 -24.02 8.84 9.59
C THR A 211 -25.34 8.14 9.17
N MET A 212 -25.75 7.00 9.74
CA MET A 212 -26.89 6.15 9.31
C MET A 212 -27.42 5.13 10.36
N ILE A 213 -28.51 4.43 10.02
CA ILE A 213 -29.08 3.26 10.73
C ILE A 213 -29.26 2.06 9.74
N GLY A 214 -28.71 0.89 10.07
CA GLY A 214 -29.09 -0.43 9.51
C GLY A 214 -28.21 -1.02 8.40
N VAL A 215 -27.22 -1.86 8.76
CA VAL A 215 -26.38 -2.69 7.85
C VAL A 215 -26.00 -3.98 8.55
N ASP A 216 -25.96 -5.10 7.82
CA ASP A 216 -25.44 -6.38 8.31
C ASP A 216 -23.97 -6.56 7.87
N GLU A 217 -23.10 -6.86 8.82
CA GLU A 217 -21.71 -7.25 8.56
C GLU A 217 -21.66 -8.72 8.14
N ARG A 218 -20.83 -9.03 7.14
CA ARG A 218 -20.60 -10.40 6.66
C ARG A 218 -19.29 -10.96 7.21
N ASN A 219 -19.21 -12.30 7.25
CA ASN A 219 -17.98 -13.00 7.58
C ASN A 219 -16.83 -12.60 6.63
N GLY A 220 -15.62 -12.49 7.17
CA GLY A 220 -14.44 -12.14 6.39
C GLY A 220 -14.02 -13.21 5.38
N VAL A 221 -13.41 -12.74 4.30
CA VAL A 221 -12.95 -13.55 3.17
C VAL A 221 -11.43 -13.50 3.11
N TRP A 222 -10.77 -14.65 3.19
CA TRP A 222 -9.33 -14.76 3.01
C TRP A 222 -8.95 -14.84 1.53
N LEU A 223 -7.96 -14.05 1.13
CA LEU A 223 -7.34 -14.09 -0.18
C LEU A 223 -6.05 -14.92 -0.07
N ASP A 224 -6.07 -16.13 -0.65
CA ASP A 224 -4.95 -17.08 -0.56
C ASP A 224 -3.93 -16.93 -1.71
N ALA A 225 -4.11 -15.92 -2.57
CA ALA A 225 -3.27 -15.61 -3.72
C ALA A 225 -3.37 -14.12 -4.08
N PRO A 226 -2.33 -13.53 -4.71
CA PRO A 226 -1.06 -14.18 -5.08
C PRO A 226 -0.13 -14.37 -3.87
N ARG A 227 0.82 -15.33 -3.94
CA ARG A 227 1.81 -15.56 -2.86
C ARG A 227 3.13 -14.89 -3.20
N GLN A 228 3.79 -14.32 -2.20
CA GLN A 228 5.09 -13.71 -2.43
C GLN A 228 6.15 -14.77 -2.80
N PRO A 229 7.03 -14.49 -3.78
CA PRO A 229 8.05 -15.44 -4.24
C PRO A 229 9.30 -15.43 -3.35
N ASP A 230 9.56 -14.30 -2.70
CA ASP A 230 10.67 -14.06 -1.81
C ASP A 230 10.12 -13.48 -0.50
N GLY A 231 10.74 -13.78 0.65
CA GLY A 231 10.23 -13.36 1.95
C GLY A 231 10.34 -11.85 2.24
N MET A 232 10.57 -11.02 1.21
CA MET A 232 10.80 -9.58 1.33
C MET A 232 9.82 -8.73 0.53
N SER A 233 9.10 -9.32 -0.44
CA SER A 233 8.18 -8.61 -1.33
C SER A 233 6.80 -8.33 -0.74
N CYS A 234 6.53 -8.73 0.51
CA CYS A 234 5.20 -8.58 1.13
C CYS A 234 4.61 -7.18 1.04
N GLY A 235 5.39 -6.11 1.24
CA GLY A 235 4.90 -4.74 1.12
C GLY A 235 4.45 -4.38 -0.30
N VAL A 236 5.20 -4.79 -1.32
CA VAL A 236 4.83 -4.57 -2.74
C VAL A 236 3.57 -5.37 -3.06
N MET A 237 3.48 -6.62 -2.59
CA MET A 237 2.33 -7.50 -2.79
C MET A 237 1.07 -6.94 -2.12
N VAL A 238 1.18 -6.30 -0.95
CA VAL A 238 0.06 -5.60 -0.30
C VAL A 238 -0.42 -4.42 -1.14
N ILE A 239 0.48 -3.54 -1.59
CA ILE A 239 0.12 -2.38 -2.42
C ILE A 239 -0.56 -2.84 -3.72
N ALA A 240 0.03 -3.86 -4.35
CA ALA A 240 -0.53 -4.55 -5.49
C ALA A 240 -1.96 -5.04 -5.21
N GLN A 241 -2.17 -5.82 -4.14
CA GLN A 241 -3.49 -6.36 -3.83
C GLN A 241 -4.54 -5.27 -3.59
N VAL A 242 -4.15 -4.16 -2.94
CA VAL A 242 -5.03 -3.00 -2.75
C VAL A 242 -5.43 -2.42 -4.10
N TYR A 243 -4.45 -2.13 -4.96
CA TYR A 243 -4.72 -1.60 -6.29
C TYR A 243 -5.65 -2.53 -7.09
N CYS A 244 -5.46 -3.85 -6.97
CA CYS A 244 -6.22 -4.85 -7.71
C CYS A 244 -7.71 -4.93 -7.36
N MET A 245 -8.04 -4.60 -6.12
CA MET A 245 -9.38 -4.83 -5.55
C MET A 245 -10.27 -3.62 -5.58
N LEU A 246 -9.66 -2.43 -5.51
CA LEU A 246 -10.35 -1.16 -5.46
C LEU A 246 -10.80 -0.76 -6.87
#